data_AF-A0A0F9WBG0-F1
#
_entry.id   AF-A0A0F9WBG0-F1
#
_cell.length_a   1.000
_cell.length_b   1.000
_cell.length_c   1.000
_cell.angle_alpha   90.00
_cell.angle_beta   90.00
_cell.angle_gamma   90.00
#
_symmetry.space_group_name_H-M   'P 1'
#
loop_
_entity.id
_entity.type
_entity.pdbx_description
1 polymer ?
#
loop_
_entity_poly.entity_id
_entity_poly.type
_entity_poly.pdbx_seq_one_letter_code
_entity_poly.pdbx_strand_id
1 'polypeptide(L)'
;MRQKTTQKYKKRCKRRIVVNRLKKEGVLGLDQIQNNIKNNIKPENLDEVPSNGKFYCMECDRFFISENSLASHLKTKVHKKRIKELKDVIHTQRHAEMAAGLFN
;
A
#
# COMPACT_ATOMS: atom_id res chain seq x y z
N MET A 1 3.86 19.52 -49.37
CA MET A 1 2.78 18.57 -49.02
C MET A 1 2.45 18.67 -47.53
N ARG A 2 1.16 18.70 -47.22
CA ARG A 2 0.47 18.58 -45.92
C ARG A 2 0.89 17.22 -45.29
N GLN A 3 1.07 17.02 -43.98
CA GLN A 3 0.05 17.09 -42.92
C GLN A 3 0.72 17.14 -41.53
N LYS A 4 0.15 17.96 -40.65
CA LYS A 4 0.40 18.04 -39.21
C LYS A 4 0.08 16.70 -38.55
N THR A 5 1.01 16.10 -37.80
CA THR A 5 0.71 14.92 -36.97
C THR A 5 0.67 15.29 -35.50
N THR A 6 -0.53 15.74 -35.11
CA THR A 6 -1.20 15.61 -33.81
C THR A 6 -0.31 15.47 -32.56
N GLN A 7 -0.18 16.60 -31.83
CA GLN A 7 0.15 16.61 -30.41
C GLN A 7 -0.86 15.71 -29.67
N LYS A 8 -0.45 14.48 -29.34
CA LYS A 8 -1.27 13.51 -28.59
C LYS A 8 -1.63 14.12 -27.24
N TYR A 9 -2.86 14.60 -27.17
CA TYR A 9 -3.55 15.06 -25.98
C TYR A 9 -3.37 14.03 -24.86
N LYS A 10 -2.54 14.37 -23.85
CA LYS A 10 -2.43 13.60 -22.61
C LYS A 10 -3.80 13.69 -21.93
N LYS A 11 -4.69 12.73 -22.18
CA LYS A 11 -5.94 12.58 -21.41
C LYS A 11 -5.52 12.42 -19.94
N ARG A 12 -5.62 13.51 -19.19
CA ARG A 12 -5.46 13.54 -17.74
C ARG A 12 -6.66 12.79 -17.16
N CYS A 13 -6.59 11.46 -17.19
CA CYS A 13 -7.62 10.60 -16.61
C CYS A 13 -7.69 10.89 -15.12
N LYS A 14 -8.78 11.54 -14.69
CA LYS A 14 -9.48 11.59 -13.39
C LYS A 14 -8.80 11.02 -12.11
N ARG A 15 -7.49 11.09 -11.94
CA ARG A 15 -6.75 10.68 -10.73
C ARG A 15 -6.92 11.65 -9.54
N ARG A 16 -7.79 12.66 -9.66
CA ARG A 16 -7.90 13.75 -8.69
C ARG A 16 -8.75 13.41 -7.47
N ILE A 17 -9.61 12.41 -7.54
CA ILE A 17 -10.54 12.06 -6.43
C ILE A 17 -9.89 11.05 -5.47
N VAL A 18 -9.13 10.07 -5.97
CA VAL A 18 -8.49 9.01 -5.16
C VAL A 18 -7.32 9.53 -4.29
N VAL A 19 -6.74 10.69 -4.63
CA VAL A 19 -5.58 11.23 -3.92
C VAL A 19 -5.91 11.86 -2.56
N ASN A 20 -7.17 12.14 -2.24
CA ASN A 20 -7.48 12.90 -1.02
C ASN A 20 -7.52 12.03 0.25
N ARG A 21 -7.91 10.75 0.19
CA ARG A 21 -7.84 9.83 1.35
C ARG A 21 -6.39 9.45 1.68
N LEU A 22 -5.59 9.16 0.64
CA LEU A 22 -4.14 8.91 0.75
C LEU A 22 -3.35 10.11 1.31
N LYS A 23 -3.89 11.33 1.18
CA LYS A 23 -3.28 12.56 1.71
C LYS A 23 -3.63 12.87 3.16
N LYS A 24 -4.70 12.28 3.73
CA LYS A 24 -5.17 12.58 5.09
C LYS A 24 -4.61 11.62 6.13
N GLU A 25 -4.63 10.31 5.85
CA GLU A 25 -4.25 9.26 6.80
C GLU A 25 -2.89 8.60 6.47
N GLY A 26 -2.33 8.87 5.28
CA GLY A 26 -1.15 8.16 4.80
C GLY A 26 -1.39 6.67 4.54
N VAL A 27 -0.32 5.95 4.21
CA VAL A 27 -0.30 4.47 4.20
C VAL A 27 0.31 4.00 5.51
N LEU A 28 -0.17 2.87 6.07
CA LEU A 28 0.44 2.34 7.29
C LEU A 28 1.94 2.07 7.07
N GLY A 29 2.72 2.41 8.08
CA GLY A 29 4.16 2.14 8.12
C GLY A 29 4.45 0.64 8.11
N LEU A 30 5.66 0.26 7.68
CA LEU A 30 6.10 -1.15 7.67
C LEU A 30 6.03 -1.77 9.07
N ASP A 31 6.47 -1.02 10.09
CA ASP A 31 6.43 -1.43 11.49
C ASP A 31 4.99 -1.74 11.98
N GLN A 32 4.05 -0.84 11.68
CA GLN A 32 2.66 -1.00 12.06
C GLN A 32 1.99 -2.19 11.35
N ILE A 33 2.29 -2.39 10.06
CA ILE A 33 1.79 -3.55 9.30
C ILE A 33 2.30 -4.85 9.90
N GLN A 34 3.59 -4.90 10.24
CA GLN A 34 4.19 -6.09 10.84
C GLN A 34 3.59 -6.39 12.22
N ASN A 35 3.32 -5.36 13.03
CA ASN A 35 2.63 -5.51 14.30
C ASN A 35 1.18 -6.01 14.10
N ASN A 36 0.46 -5.49 13.10
CA ASN A 36 -0.90 -5.93 12.79
C ASN A 36 -0.93 -7.39 12.32
N ILE A 37 0.04 -7.81 11.49
CA ILE A 37 0.19 -9.21 11.07
C ILE A 37 0.47 -10.10 12.29
N LYS A 38 1.39 -9.68 13.17
CA LYS A 38 1.75 -10.43 14.38
C LYS A 38 0.56 -10.60 15.34
N ASN A 39 -0.20 -9.54 15.55
CA ASN A 39 -1.34 -9.52 16.47
C ASN A 39 -2.67 -9.91 15.79
N ASN A 40 -2.65 -10.27 14.50
CA ASN A 40 -3.84 -10.56 13.69
C ASN A 40 -4.92 -9.45 13.75
N ILE A 41 -4.50 -8.18 13.88
CA ILE A 41 -5.41 -7.04 13.95
C ILE A 41 -5.93 -6.74 12.54
N LYS A 42 -7.26 -6.74 12.40
CA LYS A 42 -7.94 -6.33 11.17
C LYS A 42 -8.73 -5.05 11.43
N PRO A 43 -8.84 -4.15 10.45
CA PRO A 43 -9.67 -2.95 10.58
C PRO A 43 -11.14 -3.35 10.80
N GLU A 44 -11.72 -2.87 11.92
CA GLU A 44 -13.04 -3.28 12.42
C GLU A 44 -14.21 -2.51 11.77
N ASN A 45 -13.94 -1.38 11.13
CA ASN A 45 -14.98 -0.55 10.49
C ASN A 45 -15.22 -0.99 9.05
N LEU A 46 -16.12 -1.96 8.89
CA LEU A 46 -16.36 -2.69 7.64
C LEU A 46 -17.43 -2.05 6.73
N ASP A 47 -18.24 -1.12 7.23
CA ASP A 47 -19.41 -0.60 6.51
C ASP A 47 -19.08 0.51 5.49
N GLU A 48 -18.00 1.26 5.71
CA GLU A 48 -17.57 2.36 4.81
C GLU A 48 -16.53 1.93 3.78
N VAL A 49 -16.09 0.67 3.82
CA VAL A 49 -15.04 0.11 2.95
C VAL A 49 -15.65 -0.69 1.80
N PRO A 50 -15.00 -0.68 0.61
CA PRO A 50 -15.51 -1.41 -0.53
C PRO A 50 -15.65 -2.91 -0.23
N SER A 51 -16.74 -3.52 -0.71
CA SER A 51 -17.09 -4.93 -0.49
C SER A 51 -17.37 -5.33 0.95
N ASN A 52 -17.78 -4.40 1.81
CA ASN A 52 -18.04 -4.64 3.22
C ASN A 52 -16.84 -5.34 3.89
N GLY A 53 -15.62 -4.95 3.50
CA GLY A 53 -14.34 -5.48 3.97
C GLY A 53 -14.09 -6.99 3.79
N LYS A 54 -14.86 -7.67 2.94
CA LYS A 54 -14.70 -9.12 2.69
C LYS A 54 -13.37 -9.48 2.04
N PHE A 55 -12.88 -8.65 1.12
CA PHE A 55 -11.63 -8.92 0.39
C PHE A 55 -10.54 -7.93 0.82
N TYR A 56 -9.69 -8.36 1.75
CA TYR A 56 -8.65 -7.51 2.35
C TYR A 56 -7.27 -8.17 2.27
N CYS A 57 -6.25 -7.35 2.00
CA CYS A 57 -4.84 -7.75 2.01
C CYS A 57 -4.12 -7.09 3.20
N MET A 58 -3.66 -7.89 4.16
CA MET A 58 -2.95 -7.43 5.37
C MET A 58 -1.63 -6.73 5.03
N GLU A 59 -0.82 -7.32 4.14
CA GLU A 59 0.52 -6.83 3.78
C GLU A 59 0.52 -5.43 3.15
N CYS A 60 -0.54 -5.12 2.41
CA CYS A 60 -0.65 -3.89 1.63
C CYS A 60 -1.69 -2.91 2.19
N ASP A 61 -2.34 -3.25 3.30
CA ASP A 61 -3.47 -2.53 3.89
C ASP A 61 -4.48 -2.04 2.83
N ARG A 62 -5.05 -2.99 2.07
CA ARG A 62 -5.94 -2.61 0.96
C ARG A 62 -7.15 -3.52 0.83
N PHE A 63 -8.30 -2.88 0.67
CA PHE A 63 -9.58 -3.51 0.36
C PHE A 63 -9.82 -3.61 -1.15
N PHE A 64 -10.42 -4.72 -1.55
CA PHE A 64 -10.79 -5.02 -2.93
C PHE A 64 -12.29 -5.28 -3.04
N ILE A 65 -12.83 -5.11 -4.24
CA ILE A 65 -14.27 -5.27 -4.50
C ILE A 65 -14.65 -6.76 -4.66
N SER A 66 -13.74 -7.56 -5.24
CA SER A 66 -13.98 -8.94 -5.68
C SER A 66 -12.78 -9.83 -5.35
N GLU A 67 -13.03 -11.13 -5.16
CA GLU A 67 -12.02 -12.17 -5.01
C GLU A 67 -11.01 -12.19 -6.16
N ASN A 68 -11.47 -12.08 -7.42
CA ASN A 68 -10.59 -12.07 -8.59
C ASN A 68 -9.60 -10.89 -8.56
N SER A 69 -10.02 -9.75 -8.01
CA SER A 69 -9.15 -8.58 -7.84
C SER A 69 -8.09 -8.83 -6.77
N LEU A 70 -8.45 -9.50 -5.68
CA LEU A 70 -7.52 -9.90 -4.62
C LEU A 70 -6.53 -10.94 -5.14
N ALA A 71 -7.00 -12.00 -5.80
CA ALA A 71 -6.15 -13.03 -6.39
C ALA A 71 -5.18 -12.45 -7.43
N SER A 72 -5.63 -11.49 -8.24
CA SER A 72 -4.76 -10.78 -9.18
C SER A 72 -3.73 -9.91 -8.46
N HIS A 73 -4.12 -9.21 -7.39
CA HIS A 73 -3.24 -8.40 -6.56
C HIS A 73 -2.09 -9.22 -5.96
N LEU A 74 -2.38 -10.39 -5.39
CA LEU A 74 -1.37 -11.27 -4.79
C LEU A 74 -0.27 -11.69 -5.78
N LYS A 75 -0.61 -11.82 -7.07
CA LYS A 75 0.34 -12.20 -8.13
C LYS A 75 1.22 -11.03 -8.59
N THR A 76 0.84 -9.78 -8.30
CA THR A 76 1.56 -8.59 -8.79
C THR A 76 2.96 -8.44 -8.18
N LYS A 77 3.85 -7.79 -8.93
CA LYS A 77 5.23 -7.48 -8.48
C LYS A 77 5.24 -6.58 -7.24
N VAL A 78 4.28 -5.68 -7.11
CA VAL A 78 4.16 -4.75 -5.98
C VAL A 78 3.94 -5.52 -4.68
N HIS A 79 2.98 -6.45 -4.68
CA HIS A 79 2.70 -7.27 -3.51
C HIS A 79 3.90 -8.14 -3.12
N LYS A 80 4.53 -8.80 -4.10
CA LYS A 80 5.74 -9.61 -3.88
C LYS A 80 6.91 -8.80 -3.33
N LYS A 81 7.06 -7.54 -3.76
CA LYS A 81 8.07 -6.63 -3.20
C LYS A 81 7.75 -6.31 -1.75
N ARG A 82 6.49 -6.03 -1.42
CA ARG A 82 6.05 -5.71 -0.06
C ARG A 82 6.31 -6.84 0.92
N ILE A 83 6.04 -8.09 0.52
CA ILE A 83 6.37 -9.27 1.34
C ILE A 83 7.88 -9.36 1.62
N LYS A 84 8.73 -8.99 0.66
CA LYS A 84 10.18 -8.98 0.90
C LYS A 84 10.57 -7.88 1.90
N GLU A 85 10.04 -6.67 1.71
CA GLU A 85 10.28 -5.54 2.63
C GLU A 85 9.82 -5.85 4.07
N LEU A 86 8.73 -6.62 4.23
CA LEU A 86 8.22 -7.05 5.54
C LEU A 86 9.03 -8.20 6.18
N LYS A 87 9.86 -8.91 5.40
CA LYS A 87 10.76 -9.94 5.93
C LYS A 87 12.09 -9.36 6.41
N ASP A 88 12.47 -8.20 5.90
CA ASP A 88 13.70 -7.52 6.31
C ASP A 88 13.57 -7.00 7.75
N VAL A 89 14.72 -6.79 8.41
CA VAL A 89 14.76 -6.30 9.79
C VAL A 89 14.19 -4.88 9.83
N ILE A 90 13.22 -4.66 10.72
CA ILE A 90 12.62 -3.34 10.92
C ILE A 90 13.70 -2.35 11.38
N HIS A 91 13.85 -1.25 10.66
CA HIS A 91 14.68 -0.13 11.08
C HIS A 91 13.99 0.63 12.23
N THR A 92 14.19 0.14 13.45
CA THR A 92 13.72 0.80 14.68
C THR A 92 14.71 1.86 15.15
N GLN A 93 14.25 2.75 16.03
CA GLN A 93 15.10 3.79 16.65
C GLN A 93 16.37 3.20 17.29
N ARG A 94 16.23 2.06 17.96
CA ARG A 94 17.36 1.32 18.57
C ARG A 94 18.42 0.92 17.53
N HIS A 95 18.00 0.51 16.33
CA HIS A 95 18.91 0.16 15.24
C HIS A 95 19.69 1.41 14.76
N ALA A 96 19.02 2.57 14.69
CA ALA A 96 19.67 3.84 14.34
C ALA A 96 20.68 4.28 15.41
N GLU A 97 20.33 4.17 16.69
CA GLU A 97 21.19 4.52 17.82
C GLU A 97 22.42 3.61 17.91
N MET A 98 22.26 2.31 17.65
CA MET A 98 23.38 1.36 17.55
C MET A 98 24.30 1.70 16.38
N ALA A 99 23.75 2.04 15.21
CA ALA A 99 24.52 2.47 14.04
C ALA A 99 25.27 3.80 14.29
N ALA A 100 24.69 4.69 15.09
CA ALA A 100 25.30 5.95 15.51
C ALA A 100 26.33 5.79 16.65
N GLY A 101 26.49 4.59 17.23
CA GLY A 101 27.44 4.32 18.31
C GLY A 101 27.03 4.88 19.68
N LEU A 102 25.74 5.19 19.89
CA LEU A 102 25.21 5.72 21.16
C LEU A 102 25.11 4.68 22.28
N PHE A 103 25.24 3.38 21.96
CA PHE A 103 25.11 2.25 22.89
C PHE A 103 26.38 1.39 23.01
N ASN A 104 27.57 1.99 22.86
CA ASN A 104 28.84 1.34 23.18
C ASN A 104 29.33 1.76 24.58
#